data_AF-V5SF05-F1
#
_entry.id   AF-V5SF05-F1
#
_cell.length_a   1.000
_cell.length_b   1.000
_cell.length_c   1.000
_cell.angle_alpha   90.00
_cell.angle_beta   90.00
_cell.angle_gamma   90.00
#
_symmetry.space_group_name_H-M   'P 1'
#
loop_
_entity.id
_entity.type
_entity.pdbx_description
1 polymer ?
#
loop_
_entity_poly.entity_id
_entity_poly.type
_entity_poly.pdbx_seq_one_letter_code
_entity_poly.pdbx_strand_id
1 'polypeptide(L)'
;MGLFKEIFSWWSGNTWGTRLTIARQGRFIGSDEFGNRYYEQIEGKGRPGPLGRQRRWVTYIDLAEASKVPPEWHGWLHYIVDVPPTEERYTPRPWEKPHRPNMTGTPEAYRPPGSILGSGQRPKATGDYKPWRPE
;
A
#
# COMPACT_ATOMS: atom_id res chain seq x y z
N MET A 1 -17.49 3.85 4.06
CA MET A 1 -17.29 4.30 5.46
C MET A 1 -18.37 5.32 5.82
N GLY A 2 -18.94 5.22 7.04
CA GLY A 2 -20.01 6.11 7.52
C GLY A 2 -19.47 7.35 8.25
N LEU A 3 -20.21 8.46 8.15
CA LEU A 3 -19.82 9.79 8.63
C LEU A 3 -19.36 9.84 10.10
N PHE A 4 -20.07 9.16 10.99
CA PHE A 4 -19.74 9.13 12.42
C PHE A 4 -18.41 8.43 12.72
N LYS A 5 -18.04 7.42 11.94
CA LYS A 5 -16.77 6.69 12.09
C LYS A 5 -15.58 7.57 11.70
N GLU A 6 -15.74 8.42 10.68
CA GLU A 6 -14.71 9.37 10.24
C GLU A 6 -14.44 10.49 11.26
N ILE A 7 -15.43 10.84 12.10
CA ILE A 7 -15.30 11.85 13.16
C ILE A 7 -14.65 11.25 14.42
N PHE A 8 -15.18 10.13 14.92
CA PHE A 8 -14.80 9.59 16.22
C PHE A 8 -13.68 8.55 16.17
N SER A 9 -13.37 8.01 14.98
CA SER A 9 -12.26 7.09 14.76
C SER A 9 -11.44 7.55 13.55
N TRP A 10 -10.86 8.75 13.68
CA TRP A 10 -10.07 9.41 12.64
C TRP A 10 -8.80 8.63 12.22
N TRP A 11 -8.40 7.61 12.98
CA TRP A 11 -7.32 6.66 12.62
C TRP A 11 -7.79 5.50 11.72
N SER A 12 -9.10 5.29 11.56
CA SER A 12 -9.65 4.07 10.96
C SER A 12 -9.80 4.11 9.43
N GLY A 13 -9.28 5.14 8.77
CA GLY A 13 -9.41 5.34 7.33
C GLY A 13 -9.32 6.81 6.94
N ASN A 14 -10.21 7.24 6.05
CA ASN A 14 -10.22 8.63 5.58
C ASN A 14 -10.86 9.56 6.62
N THR A 15 -10.27 10.75 6.81
CA THR A 15 -10.86 11.76 7.70
C THR A 15 -11.99 12.51 7.00
N TRP A 16 -12.94 13.06 7.77
CA TRP A 16 -13.99 13.93 7.22
C TRP A 16 -13.38 15.08 6.41
N GLY A 17 -12.28 15.68 6.91
CA GLY A 17 -11.60 16.80 6.24
C GLY A 17 -11.16 16.41 4.82
N THR A 18 -10.49 15.26 4.70
CA THR A 18 -10.07 14.72 3.39
C THR A 18 -11.27 14.46 2.50
N ARG A 19 -12.37 13.91 3.04
CA ARG A 19 -13.59 13.65 2.27
C ARG A 19 -14.21 14.93 1.70
N LEU A 20 -14.27 16.01 2.50
CA LEU A 20 -14.76 17.30 2.05
C LEU A 20 -13.83 17.91 0.98
N THR A 21 -12.51 17.80 1.17
CA THR A 21 -11.53 18.28 0.19
C THR A 21 -11.70 17.56 -1.15
N ILE A 22 -11.76 16.22 -1.14
CA ILE A 22 -11.97 15.41 -2.34
C ILE A 22 -13.32 15.74 -3.00
N ALA A 23 -14.40 15.89 -2.22
CA ALA A 23 -15.70 16.24 -2.78
C ALA A 23 -15.73 17.62 -3.48
N ARG A 24 -14.93 18.59 -3.01
CA ARG A 24 -14.90 19.95 -3.58
C ARG A 24 -13.93 20.11 -4.74
N GLN A 25 -12.81 19.37 -4.71
CA GLN A 25 -11.65 19.61 -5.57
C GLN A 25 -11.15 18.36 -6.32
N GLY A 26 -11.61 17.16 -5.97
CA GLY A 26 -11.14 15.91 -6.53
C GLY A 26 -11.95 15.43 -7.73
N ARG A 27 -11.25 14.90 -8.72
CA ARG A 27 -11.74 14.11 -9.86
C ARG A 27 -11.39 12.66 -9.60
N PHE A 28 -12.36 11.76 -9.74
CA PHE A 28 -12.12 10.32 -9.62
C PHE A 28 -11.36 9.81 -10.85
N ILE A 29 -10.27 9.07 -10.63
CA ILE A 29 -9.42 8.51 -11.69
C ILE A 29 -9.67 7.01 -11.83
N GLY A 30 -9.70 6.27 -10.71
CA GLY A 30 -9.92 4.83 -10.74
C GLY A 30 -9.87 4.18 -9.36
N SER A 31 -9.96 2.85 -9.37
CA SER A 31 -9.84 2.01 -8.18
C SER A 31 -8.90 0.84 -8.45
N ASP A 32 -8.21 0.37 -7.42
CA ASP A 32 -7.40 -0.84 -7.49
C ASP A 32 -8.20 -2.11 -7.14
N GLU A 33 -7.54 -3.26 -7.25
CA GLU A 33 -8.09 -4.58 -6.90
C GLU A 33 -8.41 -4.73 -5.41
N PHE A 34 -7.80 -3.92 -4.54
CA PHE A 34 -8.02 -3.90 -3.10
C PHE A 34 -9.19 -2.99 -2.68
N GLY A 35 -9.77 -2.26 -3.64
CA GLY A 35 -10.89 -1.35 -3.42
C GLY A 35 -10.49 0.06 -2.95
N ASN A 36 -9.20 0.40 -2.95
CA ASN A 36 -8.78 1.78 -2.74
C ASN A 36 -9.17 2.63 -3.94
N ARG A 37 -9.50 3.90 -3.68
CA ARG A 37 -9.97 4.84 -4.72
C ARG A 37 -8.99 5.99 -4.88
N TYR A 38 -8.68 6.32 -6.11
CA TYR A 38 -7.67 7.31 -6.46
C TYR A 38 -8.32 8.54 -7.10
N TYR A 39 -7.84 9.71 -6.67
CA TYR A 39 -8.37 11.01 -7.05
C TYR A 39 -7.26 11.96 -7.45
N GLU A 40 -7.54 12.83 -8.40
CA GLU A 40 -6.65 13.92 -8.83
C GLU A 40 -7.37 15.26 -8.68
N GLN A 41 -6.63 16.31 -8.36
CA GLN A 41 -7.15 17.66 -8.22
C GLN A 41 -7.63 18.20 -9.57
N ILE A 42 -8.85 18.71 -9.59
CA ILE A 42 -9.38 19.44 -10.75
C ILE A 42 -8.54 20.71 -10.95
N GLU A 43 -8.13 20.95 -12.20
CA GLU A 43 -7.36 22.12 -12.58
C GLU A 43 -8.02 23.43 -12.12
N GLY A 44 -7.23 24.35 -11.59
CA GLY A 44 -7.72 25.64 -11.07
C GLY A 44 -8.47 25.58 -9.73
N LYS A 45 -8.71 24.39 -9.14
CA LYS A 45 -9.38 24.27 -7.84
C LYS A 45 -8.39 24.03 -6.71
N GLY A 46 -8.34 24.94 -5.73
CA GLY A 46 -7.53 24.77 -4.52
C GLY A 46 -6.05 25.10 -4.72
N ARG A 47 -5.22 24.85 -3.70
CA ARG A 47 -3.77 25.09 -3.81
C ARG A 47 -3.11 23.95 -4.59
N PRO A 48 -2.15 24.24 -5.47
CA PRO A 48 -1.40 23.21 -6.16
C PRO A 48 -0.67 22.31 -5.14
N GLY A 49 -0.41 21.09 -5.57
CA GLY A 49 0.33 20.09 -4.84
C GLY A 49 1.83 20.34 -4.84
N PRO A 50 2.61 19.32 -4.41
CA PRO A 50 4.05 19.35 -4.52
C PRO A 50 4.48 19.71 -5.94
N LEU A 51 5.54 20.50 -6.06
CA LEU A 51 6.14 20.88 -7.35
C LEU A 51 5.19 21.63 -8.31
N GLY A 52 4.13 22.25 -7.79
CA GLY A 52 3.16 22.98 -8.60
C GLY A 52 2.19 22.10 -9.39
N ARG A 53 2.22 20.76 -9.19
CA ARG A 53 1.36 19.81 -9.90
C ARG A 53 0.00 19.67 -9.23
N GLN A 54 -0.97 19.10 -9.93
CA GLN A 54 -2.27 18.74 -9.36
C GLN A 54 -2.08 17.74 -8.21
N ARG A 55 -2.73 17.97 -7.06
CA ARG A 55 -2.68 17.04 -5.93
C ARG A 55 -3.32 15.71 -6.28
N ARG A 56 -2.66 14.61 -5.90
CA ARG A 56 -3.18 13.25 -6.00
C ARG A 56 -3.50 12.72 -4.60
N TRP A 57 -4.62 12.01 -4.47
CA TRP A 57 -5.07 11.42 -3.21
C TRP A 57 -5.47 9.95 -3.40
N VAL A 58 -5.32 9.18 -2.33
CA VAL A 58 -5.88 7.85 -2.20
C VAL A 58 -6.87 7.82 -1.03
N THR A 59 -8.00 7.15 -1.22
CA THR A 59 -8.96 6.83 -0.17
C THR A 59 -8.97 5.32 0.02
N TYR A 60 -8.50 4.87 1.17
CA TYR A 60 -8.49 3.46 1.55
C TYR A 60 -9.91 2.98 1.88
N ILE A 61 -10.17 1.69 1.62
CA ILE A 61 -11.45 1.06 1.95
C ILE A 61 -11.63 0.88 3.46
N ASP A 62 -10.54 0.61 4.16
CA ASP A 62 -10.46 0.26 5.57
C ASP A 62 -9.37 1.06 6.28
N LEU A 63 -8.55 0.42 7.13
CA LEU A 63 -7.46 1.09 7.85
C LEU A 63 -6.48 1.75 6.85
N ALA A 64 -6.26 3.05 7.05
CA ALA A 64 -5.32 3.82 6.25
C ALA A 64 -3.89 3.38 6.55
N GLU A 65 -3.30 2.63 5.62
CA GLU A 65 -1.94 2.09 5.71
C GLU A 65 -1.26 2.31 4.36
N ALA A 66 -0.17 3.08 4.35
CA ALA A 66 0.46 3.55 3.10
C ALA A 66 0.95 2.40 2.21
N SER A 67 1.36 1.29 2.83
CA SER A 67 1.87 0.12 2.12
C SER A 67 0.79 -0.70 1.40
N LYS A 68 -0.50 -0.37 1.54
CA LYS A 68 -1.60 -1.03 0.80
C LYS A 68 -1.79 -0.52 -0.63
N VAL A 69 -1.08 0.54 -1.00
CA VAL A 69 -1.11 1.04 -2.38
C VAL A 69 -0.25 0.10 -3.24
N PRO A 70 -0.82 -0.54 -4.26
CA PRO A 70 -0.08 -1.45 -5.10
C PRO A 70 0.90 -0.70 -6.02
N PRO A 71 1.92 -1.39 -6.57
CA PRO A 71 3.04 -0.73 -7.26
C PRO A 71 2.63 0.15 -8.43
N GLU A 72 1.63 -0.26 -9.19
CA GLU A 72 1.10 0.47 -10.34
C GLU A 72 0.54 1.83 -9.92
N TRP A 73 -0.23 1.88 -8.83
CA TRP A 73 -0.78 3.12 -8.31
C TRP A 73 0.24 3.93 -7.52
N HIS A 74 1.23 3.28 -6.93
CA HIS A 74 2.28 3.94 -6.14
C HIS A 74 3.10 4.92 -6.99
N GLY A 75 3.48 4.52 -8.21
CA GLY A 75 4.23 5.38 -9.14
C GLY A 75 3.47 6.65 -9.51
N TRP A 76 2.20 6.49 -9.87
CA TRP A 76 1.33 7.62 -10.20
C TRP A 76 1.07 8.52 -8.99
N LEU A 77 0.76 7.95 -7.83
CA LEU A 77 0.47 8.72 -6.61
C LEU A 77 1.66 9.60 -6.18
N HIS A 78 2.89 9.13 -6.41
CA HIS A 78 4.13 9.83 -6.03
C HIS A 78 4.76 10.67 -7.15
N TYR A 79 4.04 10.92 -8.25
CA TYR A 79 4.53 11.71 -9.39
C TYR A 79 5.80 11.13 -10.04
N ILE A 80 6.01 9.82 -9.94
CA ILE A 80 7.08 9.12 -10.68
C ILE A 80 6.68 8.98 -12.15
N VAL A 81 5.39 8.71 -12.38
CA VAL A 81 4.78 8.64 -13.70
C VAL A 81 3.55 9.55 -13.78
N ASP A 82 3.26 10.02 -15.00
CA ASP A 82 2.13 10.91 -15.26
C ASP A 82 0.85 10.16 -15.61
N VAL A 83 0.98 9.01 -16.24
CA VAL A 83 -0.15 8.20 -16.70
C VAL A 83 -0.64 7.32 -15.53
N PRO A 84 -1.95 7.32 -15.22
CA PRO A 84 -2.49 6.40 -14.21
C PRO A 84 -2.58 4.97 -14.75
N PRO A 85 -2.57 3.94 -13.88
CA PRO A 85 -2.70 2.53 -14.29
C PRO A 85 -3.94 2.23 -15.12
N THR A 86 -5.00 3.03 -15.00
CA THR A 86 -6.23 2.90 -15.79
C THR A 86 -6.04 3.19 -17.28
N GLU A 87 -5.01 3.95 -17.64
CA GLU A 87 -4.68 4.31 -19.03
C GLU A 87 -3.52 3.46 -19.57
N GLU A 88 -2.81 2.74 -18.71
CA GLU A 88 -1.73 1.83 -19.09
C GLU A 88 -2.25 0.45 -19.49
N ARG A 89 -1.62 -0.15 -20.50
CA ARG A 89 -1.86 -1.56 -20.87
C ARG A 89 -0.75 -2.42 -20.31
N TYR A 90 -0.84 -2.72 -19.00
CA TYR A 90 0.11 -3.61 -18.34
C TYR A 90 -0.33 -5.08 -18.43
N THR A 91 0.62 -6.00 -18.56
CA THR A 91 0.38 -7.44 -18.47
C THR A 91 1.37 -8.03 -17.47
N PRO A 92 0.87 -8.59 -16.35
CA PRO A 92 1.73 -9.18 -15.33
C PRO A 92 2.63 -10.28 -15.89
N ARG A 93 3.86 -10.35 -15.38
CA ARG A 93 4.81 -11.40 -15.79
C ARG A 93 4.58 -12.67 -14.95
N PRO A 94 4.89 -13.86 -15.47
CA PRO A 94 4.62 -15.12 -14.76
C PRO A 94 5.42 -15.27 -13.44
N TRP A 95 6.51 -14.53 -13.28
CA TRP A 95 7.31 -14.51 -12.06
C TRP A 95 6.89 -13.42 -11.06
N GLU A 96 5.97 -12.54 -11.46
CA GLU A 96 5.51 -11.43 -10.65
C GLU A 96 4.55 -11.93 -9.57
N LYS A 97 4.76 -11.45 -8.34
CA LYS A 97 3.92 -11.81 -7.21
C LYS A 97 2.81 -10.77 -7.05
N PRO A 98 1.61 -11.18 -6.60
CA PRO A 98 0.56 -10.22 -6.25
C PRO A 98 1.04 -9.30 -5.14
N HIS A 99 0.54 -8.06 -5.14
CA HIS A 99 0.87 -7.09 -4.11
C HIS A 99 0.45 -7.60 -2.73
N ARG A 100 1.35 -7.42 -1.75
CA ARG A 100 1.07 -7.66 -0.33
C ARG A 100 1.49 -6.42 0.46
N PRO A 101 0.61 -5.88 1.33
CA PRO A 101 0.96 -4.76 2.18
C PRO A 101 2.03 -5.16 3.22
N ASN A 102 2.57 -4.17 3.92
CA ASN A 102 3.56 -4.40 4.96
C ASN A 102 2.96 -5.17 6.14
N MET A 103 3.46 -6.39 6.36
CA MET A 103 3.00 -7.27 7.44
C MET A 103 3.79 -7.11 8.75
N THR A 104 4.65 -6.10 8.85
CA THR A 104 5.44 -5.83 10.06
C THR A 104 4.52 -5.70 11.29
N GLY A 105 4.89 -6.34 12.39
CA GLY A 105 4.10 -6.34 13.63
C GLY A 105 2.90 -7.29 13.63
N THR A 106 2.61 -7.97 12.52
CA THR A 106 1.56 -8.99 12.44
C THR A 106 2.13 -10.41 12.58
N PRO A 107 1.29 -11.44 12.80
CA PRO A 107 1.73 -12.83 12.75
C PRO A 107 2.42 -13.20 11.41
N GLU A 108 2.02 -12.58 10.30
CA GLU A 108 2.55 -12.82 8.95
C GLU A 108 3.87 -12.08 8.65
N ALA A 109 4.44 -11.36 9.62
CA ALA A 109 5.70 -10.64 9.42
C ALA A 109 6.81 -11.59 8.92
N TYR A 110 7.61 -11.11 7.97
CA TYR A 110 8.80 -11.83 7.52
C TYR A 110 9.77 -12.03 8.69
N ARG A 111 10.29 -13.25 8.81
CA ARG A 111 11.26 -13.61 9.85
C ARG A 111 12.45 -14.27 9.18
N PRO A 112 13.68 -13.75 9.38
CA PRO A 112 14.86 -14.33 8.77
C PRO A 112 15.15 -15.72 9.34
N PRO A 113 15.86 -16.57 8.57
CA PRO A 113 16.28 -17.89 9.05
C PRO A 113 17.15 -17.74 10.31
N GLY A 114 16.88 -18.56 11.33
CA GLY A 114 17.55 -18.48 12.63
C GLY A 114 16.97 -17.45 13.61
N SER A 115 15.96 -16.67 13.22
CA SER A 115 15.21 -15.84 14.18
C SER A 115 14.52 -16.70 15.23
N ILE A 116 14.60 -16.30 16.50
CA ILE A 116 13.92 -16.95 17.63
C ILE A 116 12.40 -16.96 17.43
N LEU A 117 11.87 -15.90 16.80
CA LEU A 117 10.45 -15.78 16.51
C LEU A 117 10.02 -16.55 15.24
N GLY A 118 10.98 -17.11 14.49
CA GLY A 118 10.76 -17.82 13.24
C GLY A 118 10.10 -19.19 13.41
N SER A 119 10.13 -20.03 12.37
CA SER A 119 9.49 -21.36 12.35
C SER A 119 10.09 -22.39 13.33
N GLY A 120 11.03 -21.98 14.20
CA GLY A 120 11.76 -22.89 15.10
C GLY A 120 12.74 -23.83 14.38
N GLN A 121 12.81 -23.79 13.04
CA GLN A 121 13.76 -24.57 12.28
C GLN A 121 15.12 -23.87 12.32
N ARG A 122 16.09 -24.49 13.00
CA ARG A 122 17.48 -24.05 12.90
C ARG A 122 17.93 -24.18 11.43
N PRO A 123 18.55 -23.15 10.85
CA PRO A 123 19.17 -23.31 9.54
C PRO A 123 20.14 -24.50 9.63
N LYS A 124 20.12 -25.37 8.61
CA LYS A 124 21.06 -26.48 8.54
C LYS A 124 22.46 -25.88 8.67
N ALA A 125 23.27 -26.43 9.58
CA ALA A 125 24.64 -25.98 9.73
C ALA A 125 25.35 -26.11 8.37
N THR A 126 25.98 -25.04 7.89
CA THR A 126 26.79 -25.05 6.66
C THR A 126 28.07 -25.87 6.83
N GLY A 127 28.37 -26.34 8.04
CA GLY A 127 29.57 -27.13 8.30
C GLY A 127 29.49 -28.50 7.65
N ASP A 128 30.56 -28.88 6.96
CA ASP A 128 30.78 -30.24 6.45
C ASP A 128 30.85 -31.29 7.58
N TYR A 129 30.92 -30.84 8.83
CA TYR A 129 30.96 -31.67 10.00
C TYR A 129 29.61 -32.32 10.31
N LYS A 130 29.60 -33.65 10.28
CA LYS A 130 28.51 -34.47 10.81
C LYS A 130 28.91 -34.97 12.22
N PRO A 131 28.19 -34.58 13.28
CA PRO A 131 28.49 -35.08 14.62
C PRO A 131 28.24 -36.58 14.69
N TRP A 132 29.16 -37.30 15.32
CA TRP A 132 29.00 -38.71 15.62
C TRP A 132 27.80 -38.94 16.54
N ARG A 133 27.01 -39.98 16.25
CA ARG A 133 25.85 -40.41 17.06
C ARG A 133 26.05 -41.87 17.45
N PRO A 134 26.14 -42.20 18.75
CA PRO A 134 26.15 -43.60 19.19
C PRO A 134 24.80 -44.26 18.88
N GLU A 135 24.85 -45.54 18.52
CA GLU A 135 23.69 -46.44 18.45
C GLU A 135 23.26 -46.89 19.85
#